data_AF-A0AAU7F7G1-F1
#
_entry.id   AF-A0AAU7F7G1-F1
#
_cell.length_a   1.000
_cell.length_b   1.000
_cell.length_c   1.000
_cell.angle_alpha   90.00
_cell.angle_beta   90.00
_cell.angle_gamma   90.00
#
_symmetry.space_group_name_H-M   'P 1'
#
loop_
_entity.id
_entity.type
_entity.pdbx_description
1 polymer ?
#
loop_
_entity_poly.entity_id
_entity_poly.type
_entity_poly.pdbx_seq_one_letter_code
_entity_poly.pdbx_strand_id
1 'polypeptide(L)' 'MSDNKQLLCPDCGKEIEVLAACGAKSYFCNHCNELKSSARVRAGNPAVFPEPSSIPEHKD' A
#
# COMPACT_ATOMS: atom_id res chain seq x y z
N MET A 1 21.20 -7.74 -4.85
CA MET A 1 20.32 -6.72 -5.44
C MET A 1 19.19 -6.54 -4.45
N SER A 2 19.04 -5.35 -3.87
CA SER A 2 18.15 -5.11 -2.74
C SER A 2 16.70 -5.01 -3.24
N ASP A 3 15.86 -5.97 -2.85
CA ASP A 3 14.43 -5.98 -3.13
C ASP A 3 13.70 -4.91 -2.31
N ASN A 4 13.92 -3.64 -2.67
CA ASN A 4 13.17 -2.53 -2.11
C ASN A 4 11.75 -2.57 -2.69
N LYS A 5 10.81 -2.99 -1.86
CA LYS A 5 9.39 -3.11 -2.21
C LYS A 5 8.77 -1.71 -2.36
N GLN A 6 8.97 -1.10 -3.53
CA GLN A 6 8.46 0.22 -3.86
C GLN A 6 6.98 0.13 -4.26
N LEU A 7 6.16 0.97 -3.64
CA LEU A 7 4.77 1.15 -4.03
C LEU A 7 4.66 2.19 -5.13
N LEU A 8 3.85 1.90 -6.13
CA LEU A 8 3.57 2.81 -7.22
C LEU A 8 2.18 3.41 -7.07
N CYS A 9 2.06 4.67 -7.49
CA CYS A 9 0.83 5.42 -7.52
C CYS A 9 -0.10 4.85 -8.60
N PRO A 10 -1.35 4.50 -8.26
CA PRO A 10 -2.29 3.96 -9.25
C PRO A 10 -2.74 5.00 -10.28
N ASP A 11 -2.49 6.29 -10.05
CA ASP A 11 -2.90 7.38 -10.96
C ASP A 11 -1.76 7.83 -11.88
N CYS A 12 -0.53 7.97 -11.36
CA CYS A 12 0.61 8.49 -12.13
C CYS A 12 1.74 7.49 -12.34
N GLY A 13 1.68 6.30 -11.73
CA GLY A 13 2.68 5.25 -11.85
C GLY A 13 4.02 5.54 -11.17
N LYS A 14 4.12 6.63 -10.39
CA LYS A 14 5.35 7.01 -9.68
C LYS A 14 5.38 6.51 -8.26
N GLU A 15 6.56 6.51 -7.63
CA GLU A 15 6.73 6.04 -6.26
C GLU A 15 5.85 6.77 -5.24
N ILE A 16 5.28 5.98 -4.34
CA ILE A 16 4.47 6.43 -3.21
C ILE A 16 5.27 6.27 -1.92
N GLU A 17 5.16 7.27 -1.07
CA GLU A 17 5.67 7.24 0.29
C GLU A 17 4.66 6.61 1.24
N VAL A 18 5.12 5.64 2.04
CA VAL A 18 4.30 4.99 3.06
C VAL A 18 4.53 5.68 4.39
N LEU A 19 3.53 6.41 4.84
CA LEU A 19 3.52 7.09 6.13
C LEU A 19 2.83 6.18 7.16
N ALA A 20 3.59 5.65 8.11
CA ALA A 20 3.04 4.87 9.22
C ALA A 20 2.80 5.78 10.44
N ALA A 21 1.57 5.86 10.92
CA ALA A 21 1.20 6.67 12.09
C ALA A 21 0.13 5.96 12.93
N CYS A 22 0.32 5.91 14.25
CA CYS A 22 -0.63 5.34 15.23
C CYS A 22 -1.27 4.00 14.80
N GLY A 23 -0.47 3.08 14.26
CA GLY A 23 -0.93 1.75 13.84
C GLY A 23 -1.58 1.68 12.45
N ALA A 24 -1.80 2.81 11.78
CA ALA A 24 -2.31 2.89 10.42
C ALA A 24 -1.18 3.22 9.43
N LYS A 25 -1.39 2.82 8.17
CA LYS A 25 -0.50 3.13 7.04
C LYS A 25 -1.26 4.02 6.06
N SER A 26 -0.72 5.19 5.79
CA SER A 26 -1.19 6.15 4.78
C SER A 26 -0.24 6.13 3.59
N TYR A 27 -0.77 6.37 2.40
CA TYR A 27 -0.01 6.36 1.15
C TYR A 27 -0.03 7.76 0.57
N PHE A 28 1.13 8.43 0.51
CA PHE A 28 1.24 9.77 -0.03
C PHE A 28 2.01 9.74 -1.35
N CYS A 29 1.45 10.34 -2.39
CA CYS A 29 2.16 10.50 -3.66
C CYS A 29 2.81 11.88 -3.70
N ASN A 30 4.15 11.93 -3.64
CA ASN A 30 4.89 13.19 -3.72
C ASN A 30 4.78 13.90 -5.08
N HIS A 31 4.39 13.17 -6.14
CA HIS A 31 4.23 13.74 -7.48
C HIS A 31 2.85 14.36 -7.71
N CYS A 32 1.81 13.72 -7.19
CA CYS A 32 0.46 14.27 -7.19
C CYS A 32 0.22 15.19 -5.98
N ASN A 33 1.13 15.18 -5.02
CA ASN A 33 1.07 15.90 -3.75
C ASN A 33 -0.26 15.65 -3.00
N GLU A 34 -0.69 14.39 -2.96
CA GLU A 34 -1.97 13.99 -2.37
C GLU A 34 -1.89 12.62 -1.69
N LEU A 35 -2.81 12.36 -0.77
CA LEU A 35 -3.01 11.05 -0.15
C LEU A 35 -3.80 10.14 -1.09
N LYS A 36 -3.28 8.94 -1.33
CA LYS A 36 -3.94 7.90 -2.12
C LYS A 36 -4.66 6.91 -1.22
N SER A 37 -5.85 6.54 -1.66
CA SER A 37 -6.68 5.57 -0.96
C SER A 37 -5.99 4.21 -0.88
N SER A 38 -5.95 3.63 0.32
CA SER A 38 -5.24 2.38 0.60
C SER A 38 -5.73 1.23 -0.26
N ALA A 39 -7.05 1.13 -0.51
CA ALA A 39 -7.62 0.10 -1.36
C ALA A 39 -7.10 0.19 -2.82
N ARG A 40 -7.02 1.40 -3.37
CA ARG A 40 -6.52 1.63 -4.74
C ARG A 40 -5.03 1.31 -4.84
N VAL A 41 -4.25 1.74 -3.87
CA VAL A 41 -2.81 1.43 -3.80
C VAL A 41 -2.61 -0.08 -3.66
N ARG A 42 -3.40 -0.77 -2.84
CA ARG A 42 -3.33 -2.24 -2.71
C ARG A 42 -3.66 -2.96 -4.01
N ALA A 43 -4.75 -2.58 -4.67
CA ALA A 43 -5.16 -3.17 -5.94
C ALA A 43 -4.10 -2.97 -7.05
N GLY A 44 -3.46 -1.79 -7.09
CA GLY A 44 -2.39 -1.49 -8.04
C GLY A 44 -1.02 -2.08 -7.69
N ASN A 45 -0.85 -2.63 -6.47
CA ASN A 45 0.42 -3.16 -5.98
C ASN A 45 0.24 -4.57 -5.35
N PRO A 46 -0.21 -5.57 -6.13
CA PRO A 46 -0.55 -6.89 -5.60
C PRO A 46 0.67 -7.64 -5.04
N ALA A 47 1.87 -7.39 -5.57
CA ALA A 47 3.10 -7.95 -5.02
C ALA A 47 3.37 -7.45 -3.58
N VAL A 48 2.94 -6.22 -3.26
CA VAL A 48 3.18 -5.58 -1.96
C VAL A 48 2.22 -6.03 -0.89
N PHE A 49 0.96 -6.21 -1.26
CA PHE A 49 -0.12 -6.60 -0.37
C PHE A 49 -0.71 -7.93 -0.83
N PRO A 50 -0.05 -9.06 -0.50
CA PRO A 50 -0.69 -10.34 -0.67
C PRO A 50 -1.97 -10.34 0.17
N GLU A 51 -3.10 -10.70 -0.43
CA GLU A 51 -4.36 -10.79 0.29
C GLU A 51 -4.21 -11.77 1.47
N PRO A 52 -4.82 -11.46 2.63
CA PRO A 52 -4.75 -12.32 3.81
C PRO A 52 -5.67 -13.54 3.63
N SER A 53 -5.33 -14.45 2.72
CA SER A 53 -6.06 -15.70 2.49
C SER A 53 -5.93 -16.71 3.64
N SER A 54 -5.56 -16.31 4.85
CA SER A 54 -5.27 -17.24 5.96
C SER A 54 -5.47 -16.64 7.36
N ILE A 55 -6.49 -15.82 7.57
CA ILE A 55 -6.97 -15.57 8.93
C ILE A 55 -8.05 -16.63 9.20
N PRO A 56 -7.76 -17.73 9.91
CA PRO A 56 -8.84 -18.55 10.46
C PRO A 56 -9.63 -17.65 11.40
N GLU A 57 -10.89 -17.39 11.03
CA GLU A 57 -11.88 -16.77 11.91
C GLU A 57 -11.75 -17.41 13.30
N HIS A 58 -11.43 -16.60 14.31
CA HIS A 58 -11.59 -17.03 15.70
C HIS A 58 -13.07 -17.32 15.87
N LYS A 59 -13.41 -18.61 15.91
CA LYS A 59 -14.72 -19.12 16.25
C LYS A 59 -14.85 -19.02 17.77
N ASP A 60 -15.62 -18.06 18.25
CA ASP A 60 -16.19 -18.07 19.60
C ASP A 60 -17.19 -19.23 19.79
#